data_AF-A0A1A3NJK3-F1
#
_entry.id   AF-A0A1A3NJK3-F1
#
_cell.length_a   1.000
_cell.length_b   1.000
_cell.length_c   1.000
_cell.angle_alpha   90.00
_cell.angle_beta   90.00
_cell.angle_gamma   90.00
#
_symmetry.space_group_name_H-M   'P 1'
#
loop_
_entity.id
_entity.type
_entity.pdbx_description
1 polymer ?
#
loop_
_entity_poly.entity_id
_entity_poly.type
_entity_poly.pdbx_seq_one_letter_code
_entity_poly.pdbx_strand_id
1 'polypeptide(L)'
;MTGSSLPPAGEHGSAAVLEILPVQGLPEFRPGDDLGATLSSAAPWLRDGDVVVVTSKVISKCEGRLVPAPEDEEARDQLRRKLIDDEAVRVLARKGRTLITENRIGLVQAAAGVDGSNVGRSELALLPVDPDASAQRLRAALRERLGVEVAVVITDTMGRAWRNGQLDAAIGSSGVPVLHNYSGAVDRHGNELVVTEIAVADEIAAAADLVKGKLTAMPVAVVRGLHPVDDGSTARQLVRAGTEDLFWLGAAEAIELGRGQAQLLRRSVRQFSADPVPAELIESAVAEALTAPAPHHTRPVRFVWLQNHSARIGLLDRMKDKWRRDLACDGRPADSIERRLARGQILYDAPEVIIPFLVPDGAHSYPDAARTQAEHTMFTVAVGAAVQALLVALAVRGVGSCWIGSTIFAAELVRQELGLPADWEPLGAIAIGYAAQPAAVRDPVPVADLLIRK
;
A
#
# COMPACT_ATOMS: atom_id res chain seq x y z
N MET A 1 -52.92 -10.98 -21.01
CA MET A 1 -52.39 -12.08 -20.18
C MET A 1 -50.87 -12.09 -20.35
N THR A 2 -50.16 -11.35 -19.51
CA THR A 2 -48.70 -11.41 -19.39
C THR A 2 -48.44 -11.92 -17.98
N GLY A 3 -48.28 -13.24 -17.86
CA GLY A 3 -47.95 -13.86 -16.58
C GLY A 3 -46.60 -13.30 -16.12
N SER A 4 -46.62 -12.51 -15.05
CA SER A 4 -45.44 -12.19 -14.28
C SER A 4 -44.98 -13.51 -13.64
N SER A 5 -44.06 -14.22 -14.31
CA SER A 5 -43.31 -15.26 -13.65
C SER A 5 -42.35 -14.56 -12.70
N LEU A 6 -42.54 -14.76 -11.40
CA LEU A 6 -41.57 -14.35 -10.38
C LEU A 6 -40.17 -14.82 -10.81
N PRO A 7 -39.12 -14.02 -10.57
CA PRO A 7 -37.76 -14.41 -10.90
C PRO A 7 -37.41 -15.75 -10.21
N PRO A 8 -36.53 -16.56 -10.81
CA PRO A 8 -36.04 -17.78 -10.16
C PRO A 8 -35.45 -17.44 -8.78
N ALA A 9 -35.73 -18.27 -7.79
CA ALA A 9 -35.24 -18.06 -6.43
C ALA A 9 -33.71 -17.93 -6.41
N GLY A 10 -33.19 -16.87 -5.76
CA GLY A 10 -31.75 -16.60 -5.67
C GLY A 10 -31.19 -15.67 -6.76
N GLU A 11 -32.04 -14.97 -7.51
CA GLU A 11 -31.66 -13.95 -8.50
C GLU A 11 -31.82 -12.53 -7.93
N HIS A 12 -30.87 -11.61 -8.22
CA HIS A 12 -30.96 -10.20 -7.80
C HIS A 12 -31.86 -9.37 -8.72
N GLY A 13 -31.92 -9.72 -10.01
CA GLY A 13 -32.77 -9.05 -10.99
C GLY A 13 -34.26 -9.41 -10.85
N SER A 14 -35.14 -8.43 -11.07
CA SER A 14 -36.59 -8.65 -10.94
C SER A 14 -37.21 -9.49 -12.07
N ALA A 15 -36.54 -9.58 -13.23
CA ALA A 15 -37.10 -10.12 -14.48
C ALA A 15 -38.46 -9.49 -14.90
N ALA A 16 -38.77 -8.30 -14.37
CA ALA A 16 -40.02 -7.58 -14.55
C ALA A 16 -39.76 -6.13 -15.01
N VAL A 17 -40.84 -5.40 -15.32
CA VAL A 17 -40.74 -3.97 -15.65
C VAL A 17 -40.24 -3.21 -14.42
N LEU A 18 -39.18 -2.42 -14.61
CA LEU A 18 -38.69 -1.45 -13.64
C LEU A 18 -39.05 -0.04 -14.11
N GLU A 19 -39.58 0.77 -13.19
CA GLU A 19 -39.86 2.19 -13.41
C GLU A 19 -38.91 3.04 -12.56
N ILE A 20 -38.41 4.14 -13.12
CA ILE A 20 -37.58 5.11 -12.41
C ILE A 20 -38.29 6.45 -12.46
N LEU A 21 -38.81 6.90 -11.31
CA LEU A 21 -39.75 8.01 -11.21
C LEU A 21 -39.11 9.19 -10.47
N PRO A 22 -39.00 10.39 -11.07
CA PRO A 22 -38.47 11.56 -10.38
C PRO A 22 -39.49 12.12 -9.37
N VAL A 23 -39.04 12.56 -8.19
CA VAL A 23 -39.91 13.23 -7.19
C VAL A 23 -39.86 14.75 -7.39
N GLN A 24 -40.84 15.27 -8.12
CA GLN A 24 -40.91 16.68 -8.50
C GLN A 24 -41.42 17.58 -7.37
N GLY A 25 -41.19 18.90 -7.49
CA GLY A 25 -41.76 19.90 -6.59
C GLY A 25 -41.08 20.02 -5.22
N LEU A 26 -39.87 19.48 -5.08
CA LEU A 26 -39.09 19.60 -3.85
C LEU A 26 -38.49 21.01 -3.71
N PRO A 27 -38.42 21.55 -2.47
CA PRO A 27 -37.81 22.85 -2.22
C PRO A 27 -36.29 22.77 -2.24
N GLU A 28 -35.65 23.93 -2.17
CA GLU A 28 -34.22 24.03 -1.84
C GLU A 28 -34.04 23.79 -0.34
N PHE A 29 -33.53 22.62 0.03
CA PHE A 29 -33.35 22.21 1.43
C PHE A 29 -32.29 23.04 2.15
N ARG A 30 -32.50 23.26 3.45
CA ARG A 30 -31.63 23.99 4.37
C ARG A 30 -31.46 23.25 5.71
N PRO A 31 -30.46 23.63 6.52
CA PRO A 31 -30.25 23.04 7.84
C PRO A 31 -31.52 23.04 8.69
N GLY A 32 -31.92 21.86 9.16
CA GLY A 32 -33.11 21.66 10.00
C GLY A 32 -34.40 21.29 9.27
N ASP A 33 -34.42 21.28 7.93
CA ASP A 33 -35.61 20.89 7.17
C ASP A 33 -35.96 19.40 7.36
N ASP A 34 -37.25 19.09 7.53
CA ASP A 34 -37.77 17.73 7.66
C ASP A 34 -37.97 17.08 6.28
N LEU A 35 -36.94 16.39 5.79
CA LEU A 35 -36.96 15.68 4.53
C LEU A 35 -38.10 14.64 4.44
N GLY A 36 -38.40 13.94 5.53
CA GLY A 36 -39.46 12.92 5.57
C GLY A 36 -40.84 13.52 5.37
N ALA A 37 -41.12 14.65 6.04
CA ALA A 37 -42.37 15.38 5.85
C ALA A 37 -42.52 15.92 4.42
N THR A 38 -41.46 16.53 3.88
CA THR A 38 -41.45 17.06 2.52
C THR A 38 -41.68 15.95 1.48
N LEU A 39 -40.97 14.83 1.59
CA LEU A 39 -41.13 13.71 0.66
C LEU A 39 -42.49 13.05 0.78
N SER A 40 -43.03 12.89 1.99
CA SER A 40 -44.38 12.34 2.17
C SER A 40 -45.45 13.20 1.49
N SER A 41 -45.24 14.52 1.48
CA SER A 41 -46.16 15.47 0.84
C SER A 41 -46.00 15.51 -0.69
N ALA A 42 -44.77 15.42 -1.19
CA ALA A 42 -44.46 15.48 -2.63
C ALA A 42 -44.69 14.15 -3.35
N ALA A 43 -44.57 13.03 -2.63
CA ALA A 43 -44.73 11.67 -3.15
C ALA A 43 -45.75 10.84 -2.35
N PRO A 44 -47.01 11.28 -2.21
CA PRO A 44 -48.06 10.47 -1.57
C PRO A 44 -48.42 9.21 -2.37
N TRP A 45 -47.85 9.07 -3.57
CA TRP A 45 -48.02 7.94 -4.49
C TRP A 45 -47.00 6.81 -4.27
N LEU A 46 -46.11 6.93 -3.27
CA LEU A 46 -45.23 5.85 -2.83
C LEU A 46 -46.05 4.62 -2.42
N ARG A 47 -45.47 3.42 -2.62
CA ARG A 47 -46.11 2.13 -2.35
C ARG A 47 -45.10 1.15 -1.76
N ASP A 48 -45.62 0.08 -1.17
CA ASP A 48 -44.79 -0.99 -0.64
C ASP A 48 -43.84 -1.57 -1.71
N GLY A 49 -42.58 -1.78 -1.32
CA GLY A 49 -41.53 -2.30 -2.18
C GLY A 49 -40.87 -1.28 -3.10
N ASP A 50 -41.26 0.00 -3.04
CA ASP A 50 -40.51 1.08 -3.70
C ASP A 50 -39.14 1.29 -3.03
N VAL A 51 -38.15 1.70 -3.83
CA VAL A 51 -36.83 2.13 -3.34
C VAL A 51 -36.67 3.63 -3.57
N VAL A 52 -36.60 4.40 -2.48
CA VAL A 52 -36.41 5.85 -2.51
C VAL A 52 -34.92 6.16 -2.54
N VAL A 53 -34.45 6.77 -3.62
CA VAL A 53 -33.04 7.07 -3.86
C VAL A 53 -32.81 8.57 -3.73
N VAL A 54 -31.98 8.98 -2.76
CA VAL A 54 -31.78 10.38 -2.35
C VAL A 54 -30.32 10.77 -2.50
N THR A 55 -30.01 11.91 -3.12
CA THR A 55 -28.63 12.40 -3.13
C THR A 55 -28.14 12.83 -1.74
N SER A 56 -26.88 12.53 -1.45
CA SER A 56 -26.13 12.93 -0.25
C SER A 56 -26.27 14.42 0.04
N LYS A 57 -26.36 15.26 -1.00
CA LYS A 57 -26.45 16.72 -0.88
C LYS A 57 -27.68 17.16 -0.09
N VAL A 58 -28.82 16.54 -0.30
CA VAL A 58 -30.05 16.88 0.45
C VAL A 58 -29.93 16.46 1.91
N ILE A 59 -29.39 15.27 2.15
CA ILE A 59 -29.11 14.79 3.51
C ILE A 59 -28.15 15.75 4.23
N SER A 60 -27.04 16.10 3.58
CA SER A 60 -26.06 17.07 4.09
C SER A 60 -26.68 18.43 4.41
N LYS A 61 -27.58 18.94 3.55
CA LYS A 61 -28.30 20.20 3.80
C LYS A 61 -29.17 20.10 5.04
N CYS A 62 -30.06 19.11 5.11
CA CYS A 62 -30.97 18.90 6.24
C CYS A 62 -30.21 18.68 7.56
N GLU A 63 -29.10 17.96 7.52
CA GLU A 63 -28.28 17.61 8.70
C GLU A 63 -27.24 18.67 9.07
N GLY A 64 -27.27 19.85 8.44
CA GLY A 64 -26.39 20.97 8.80
C GLY A 64 -24.91 20.76 8.45
N ARG A 65 -24.62 19.98 7.40
CA ARG A 65 -23.27 19.70 6.89
C ARG A 65 -22.79 20.72 5.84
N LEU A 66 -23.34 21.93 5.89
CA LEU A 66 -22.89 23.07 5.09
C LEU A 66 -21.86 23.89 5.88
N VAL A 67 -20.76 24.23 5.24
CA VAL A 67 -19.68 25.05 5.80
C VAL A 67 -19.64 26.38 5.07
N PRO A 68 -19.73 27.53 5.77
CA PRO A 68 -19.51 28.84 5.18
C PRO A 68 -18.14 28.92 4.51
N ALA A 69 -18.09 29.46 3.30
CA ALA A 69 -16.90 29.54 2.49
C ALA A 69 -16.75 30.92 1.84
N PRO A 70 -15.52 31.43 1.69
CA PRO A 70 -15.25 32.66 0.95
C PRO A 70 -15.77 32.60 -0.49
N GLU A 71 -16.13 33.75 -1.05
CA GLU A 71 -16.41 33.89 -2.48
C GLU A 71 -15.12 34.05 -3.31
N ASP A 72 -14.03 34.53 -2.69
CA ASP A 72 -12.70 34.57 -3.30
C ASP A 72 -12.24 33.13 -3.62
N GLU A 73 -11.84 32.91 -4.88
CA GLU A 73 -11.53 31.58 -5.40
C GLU A 73 -10.32 30.93 -4.71
N GLU A 74 -9.29 31.71 -4.41
CA GLU A 74 -8.07 31.20 -3.79
C GLU A 74 -8.31 30.87 -2.31
N ALA A 75 -8.97 31.77 -1.57
CA ALA A 75 -9.34 31.53 -0.19
C ALA A 75 -10.34 30.36 -0.06
N ARG A 76 -11.28 30.23 -0.99
CA ARG A 76 -12.23 29.11 -1.06
C ARG A 76 -11.53 27.79 -1.32
N ASP A 77 -10.57 27.76 -2.23
CA ASP A 77 -9.79 26.54 -2.49
C ASP A 77 -8.90 26.15 -1.31
N GLN A 78 -8.29 27.12 -0.62
CA GLN A 78 -7.52 26.87 0.60
C GLN A 78 -8.41 26.26 1.70
N LEU A 79 -9.60 26.82 1.92
CA LEU A 79 -10.58 26.26 2.86
C LEU A 79 -11.00 24.84 2.42
N ARG A 80 -11.29 24.65 1.13
CA ARG A 80 -11.68 23.34 0.60
C ARG A 80 -10.60 22.29 0.86
N ARG A 81 -9.33 22.61 0.65
CA ARG A 81 -8.21 21.71 0.95
C ARG A 81 -8.12 21.37 2.43
N LYS A 82 -8.26 22.39 3.29
CA LYS A 82 -8.29 22.17 4.73
C LYS A 82 -9.42 21.21 5.12
N LEU A 83 -10.61 21.38 4.55
CA LEU A 83 -11.74 20.48 4.79
C LEU A 83 -11.49 19.07 4.25
N ILE A 84 -10.83 18.93 3.09
CA ILE A 84 -10.44 17.61 2.57
C ILE A 84 -9.47 16.93 3.55
N ASP A 85 -8.45 17.64 4.02
CA ASP A 85 -7.48 17.11 4.98
C ASP A 85 -8.15 16.78 6.33
N ASP A 86 -9.08 17.62 6.77
CA ASP A 86 -9.86 17.38 7.98
C ASP A 86 -10.78 16.17 7.84
N GLU A 87 -11.36 15.88 6.66
CA GLU A 87 -12.29 14.75 6.43
C GLU A 87 -11.60 13.45 5.96
N ALA A 88 -10.37 13.55 5.46
CA ALA A 88 -9.59 12.41 4.99
C ALA A 88 -8.99 11.62 6.17
N VAL A 89 -9.09 10.30 6.09
CA VAL A 89 -8.33 9.36 6.92
C VAL A 89 -6.93 9.18 6.34
N ARG A 90 -6.85 9.09 5.01
CA ARG A 90 -5.59 8.96 4.27
C ARG A 90 -5.72 9.42 2.83
N VAL A 91 -4.58 9.76 2.23
CA VAL A 91 -4.45 10.06 0.79
C VAL A 91 -4.00 8.79 0.07
N LEU A 92 -4.76 8.36 -0.94
CA LEU A 92 -4.44 7.20 -1.76
C LEU A 92 -3.80 7.57 -3.09
N ALA A 93 -4.12 8.74 -3.65
CA ALA A 93 -3.47 9.18 -4.87
C ALA A 93 -3.53 10.70 -5.02
N ARG A 94 -2.51 11.24 -5.68
CA ARG A 94 -2.43 12.65 -6.05
C ARG A 94 -2.11 12.81 -7.53
N LYS A 95 -2.88 13.65 -8.22
CA LYS A 95 -2.55 14.11 -9.59
C LYS A 95 -2.81 15.61 -9.69
N GLY A 96 -1.74 16.40 -9.69
CA GLY A 96 -1.84 17.85 -9.59
C GLY A 96 -2.57 18.25 -8.31
N ARG A 97 -3.70 18.95 -8.46
CA ARG A 97 -4.56 19.41 -7.35
C ARG A 97 -5.63 18.40 -6.93
N THR A 98 -5.81 17.33 -7.70
CA THR A 98 -6.81 16.30 -7.41
C THR A 98 -6.25 15.28 -6.42
N LEU A 99 -7.04 14.99 -5.40
CA LEU A 99 -6.75 13.98 -4.38
C LEU A 99 -7.81 12.90 -4.44
N ILE A 100 -7.36 11.64 -4.41
CA ILE A 100 -8.19 10.49 -4.05
C ILE A 100 -7.87 10.18 -2.59
N THR A 101 -8.90 10.18 -1.75
CA THR A 101 -8.78 10.03 -0.30
C THR A 101 -9.80 9.03 0.20
N GLU A 102 -9.46 8.31 1.26
CA GLU A 102 -10.43 7.63 2.09
C GLU A 102 -10.98 8.64 3.10
N ASN A 103 -12.29 8.75 3.22
CA ASN A 103 -12.93 9.60 4.23
C ASN A 103 -13.35 8.79 5.47
N ARG A 104 -13.90 9.46 6.49
CA ARG A 104 -14.28 8.83 7.77
C ARG A 104 -15.35 7.74 7.69
N ILE A 105 -16.13 7.70 6.61
CA ILE A 105 -17.13 6.64 6.36
C ILE A 105 -16.56 5.49 5.51
N GLY A 106 -15.25 5.53 5.20
CA GLY A 106 -14.52 4.49 4.47
C GLY A 106 -14.53 4.65 2.95
N LEU A 107 -15.22 5.65 2.40
CA LEU A 107 -15.30 5.83 0.95
C LEU A 107 -13.98 6.34 0.37
N VAL A 108 -13.48 5.63 -0.63
CA VAL A 108 -12.34 6.05 -1.45
C VAL A 108 -12.84 6.82 -2.66
N GLN A 109 -12.73 8.15 -2.61
CA GLN A 109 -13.21 9.01 -3.69
C GLN A 109 -12.43 10.33 -3.77
N ALA A 110 -12.80 11.18 -4.74
CA ALA A 110 -12.17 12.47 -4.89
C ALA A 110 -12.51 13.40 -3.73
N ALA A 111 -11.50 14.08 -3.18
CA ALA A 111 -11.65 15.18 -2.22
C ALA A 111 -12.52 14.85 -0.99
N ALA A 112 -12.47 13.61 -0.48
CA ALA A 112 -13.23 13.13 0.67
C ALA A 112 -14.77 13.32 0.59
N GLY A 113 -15.31 13.61 -0.60
CA GLY A 113 -16.71 14.00 -0.79
C GLY A 113 -17.02 15.48 -0.51
N VAL A 114 -16.00 16.32 -0.28
CA VAL A 114 -16.14 17.77 -0.13
C VAL A 114 -16.49 18.40 -1.48
N ASP A 115 -17.70 18.97 -1.55
CA ASP A 115 -18.31 19.46 -2.78
C ASP A 115 -18.66 20.95 -2.67
N GLY A 116 -18.51 21.67 -3.77
CA GLY A 116 -18.92 23.08 -3.91
C GLY A 116 -20.03 23.29 -4.94
N SER A 117 -20.54 22.21 -5.53
CA SER A 117 -21.62 22.23 -6.51
C SER A 117 -23.01 22.08 -5.84
N ASN A 118 -24.05 22.62 -6.48
CA ASN A 118 -25.44 22.57 -6.01
C ASN A 118 -25.65 23.05 -4.56
N VAL A 119 -24.79 23.96 -4.10
CA VAL A 119 -24.86 24.74 -2.85
C VAL A 119 -24.64 26.23 -3.16
N GLY A 120 -24.85 27.11 -2.18
CA GLY A 120 -24.55 28.53 -2.34
C GLY A 120 -23.08 28.78 -2.71
N ARG A 121 -22.81 29.85 -3.47
CA ARG A 121 -21.43 30.27 -3.81
C ARG A 121 -20.56 30.58 -2.60
N SER A 122 -21.18 30.87 -1.46
CA SER A 122 -20.55 31.12 -0.17
C SER A 122 -20.58 29.90 0.75
N GLU A 123 -20.79 28.69 0.22
CA GLU A 123 -20.91 27.46 1.02
C GLU A 123 -20.13 26.31 0.37
N LEU A 124 -19.68 25.36 1.19
CA LEU A 124 -19.20 24.04 0.78
C LEU A 124 -20.01 22.97 1.52
N ALA A 125 -20.29 21.84 0.88
CA ALA A 125 -20.96 20.70 1.50
C ALA A 125 -19.94 19.63 1.90
N LEU A 126 -20.11 19.12 3.11
CA LEU A 126 -19.49 17.87 3.58
C LEU A 126 -20.51 16.75 3.44
N LEU A 127 -20.05 15.50 3.41
CA LEU A 127 -20.95 14.34 3.43
C LEU A 127 -21.67 14.22 4.78
N PRO A 128 -22.82 13.51 4.81
CA PRO A 128 -23.47 13.11 6.06
C PRO A 128 -22.51 12.29 6.92
N VAL A 129 -22.61 12.45 8.24
CA VAL A 129 -21.70 11.75 9.19
C VAL A 129 -21.98 10.26 9.23
N ASP A 130 -23.26 9.88 9.15
CA ASP A 130 -23.70 8.48 9.11
C ASP A 130 -24.87 8.33 8.12
N PRO A 131 -24.57 8.21 6.81
CA PRO A 131 -25.60 8.09 5.79
C PRO A 131 -26.49 6.85 5.95
N ASP A 132 -25.99 5.73 6.50
CA ASP A 132 -26.81 4.55 6.78
C ASP A 132 -27.89 4.87 7.83
N ALA A 133 -27.51 5.55 8.92
CA ALA A 133 -28.47 6.01 9.91
C ALA A 133 -29.45 7.06 9.34
N SER A 134 -29.00 7.93 8.43
CA SER A 134 -29.88 8.88 7.72
C SER A 134 -30.92 8.15 6.86
N ALA A 135 -30.51 7.10 6.13
CA ALA A 135 -31.43 6.28 5.34
C ALA A 135 -32.47 5.59 6.23
N GLN A 136 -32.05 5.04 7.36
CA GLN A 136 -32.94 4.40 8.33
C GLN A 136 -33.98 5.39 8.90
N ARG A 137 -33.55 6.60 9.29
CA ARG A 137 -34.46 7.65 9.79
C ARG A 137 -35.49 8.06 8.74
N LEU A 138 -35.05 8.24 7.49
CA LEU A 138 -35.96 8.61 6.40
C LEU A 138 -36.97 7.49 6.12
N ARG A 139 -36.53 6.24 6.06
CA ARG A 139 -37.39 5.07 5.89
C ARG A 139 -38.47 5.01 6.98
N ALA A 140 -38.07 5.18 8.24
CA ALA A 140 -39.00 5.18 9.37
C ALA A 140 -40.03 6.32 9.27
N ALA A 141 -39.61 7.53 8.89
CA ALA A 141 -40.49 8.67 8.73
C ALA A 141 -41.52 8.48 7.59
N LEU A 142 -41.10 7.90 6.46
CA LEU A 142 -42.02 7.58 5.35
C LEU A 142 -43.05 6.52 5.77
N ARG A 143 -42.62 5.49 6.50
CA ARG A 143 -43.55 4.49 7.06
C ARG A 143 -44.56 5.11 8.01
N GLU A 144 -44.12 5.95 8.93
CA GLU A 144 -45.01 6.60 9.90
C GLU A 144 -46.04 7.51 9.22
N ARG A 145 -45.62 8.26 8.20
CA ARG A 145 -46.44 9.30 7.57
C ARG A 145 -47.36 8.77 6.46
N LEU A 146 -46.92 7.75 5.72
CA LEU A 146 -47.65 7.21 4.56
C LEU A 146 -48.17 5.78 4.76
N GLY A 147 -47.70 5.07 5.81
CA GLY A 147 -48.10 3.68 6.07
C GLY A 147 -47.54 2.67 5.06
N VAL A 148 -46.43 3.01 4.39
CA VAL A 148 -45.79 2.16 3.35
C VAL A 148 -44.46 1.58 3.83
N GLU A 149 -44.11 0.40 3.35
CA GLU A 149 -42.83 -0.26 3.56
C GLU A 149 -41.94 -0.09 2.33
N VAL A 150 -41.04 0.90 2.40
CA VAL A 150 -40.07 1.22 1.33
C VAL A 150 -38.65 0.91 1.77
N ALA A 151 -37.74 0.84 0.80
CA ALA A 151 -36.30 0.92 1.04
C ALA A 151 -35.78 2.33 0.75
N VAL A 152 -34.62 2.68 1.32
CA VAL A 152 -33.95 3.97 1.08
C VAL A 152 -32.49 3.73 0.72
N VAL A 153 -32.02 4.40 -0.33
CA VAL A 153 -30.60 4.45 -0.73
C VAL A 153 -30.16 5.90 -0.81
N ILE A 154 -29.10 6.27 -0.11
CA ILE A 154 -28.46 7.58 -0.21
C ILE A 154 -27.27 7.47 -1.14
N THR A 155 -27.18 8.36 -2.13
CA THR A 155 -26.18 8.29 -3.19
C THR A 155 -25.25 9.47 -3.21
N ASP A 156 -24.00 9.25 -3.62
CA ASP A 156 -23.09 10.33 -3.97
C ASP A 156 -22.42 10.07 -5.32
N THR A 157 -22.08 11.15 -6.00
CA THR A 157 -21.46 11.07 -7.31
C THR A 157 -19.98 10.85 -7.18
N MET A 158 -19.48 9.76 -7.74
CA MET A 158 -18.07 9.44 -7.71
C MET A 158 -17.54 8.96 -9.07
N GLY A 159 -16.25 9.21 -9.28
CA GLY A 159 -15.49 8.54 -10.34
C GLY A 159 -15.15 7.11 -9.92
N ARG A 160 -14.53 6.36 -10.83
CA ARG A 160 -14.08 4.99 -10.55
C ARG A 160 -12.82 4.65 -11.32
N ALA A 161 -12.05 3.70 -10.80
CA ALA A 161 -10.82 3.29 -11.44
C ALA A 161 -11.06 2.78 -12.87
N TRP A 162 -10.10 3.07 -13.75
CA TRP A 162 -10.00 2.55 -15.13
C TRP A 162 -11.10 2.96 -16.12
N ARG A 163 -12.09 3.76 -15.71
CA ARG A 163 -13.14 4.25 -16.62
C ARG A 163 -13.28 5.76 -16.55
N ASN A 164 -13.47 6.39 -17.70
CA ASN A 164 -13.84 7.81 -17.76
C ASN A 164 -15.32 7.99 -17.45
N GLY A 165 -15.65 9.09 -16.79
CA GLY A 165 -17.02 9.42 -16.37
C GLY A 165 -17.27 9.15 -14.88
N GLN A 166 -18.37 9.72 -14.39
CA GLN A 166 -18.87 9.55 -13.02
C GLN A 166 -20.22 8.84 -13.07
N LEU A 167 -20.59 8.23 -11.95
CA LEU A 167 -21.92 7.71 -11.69
C LEU A 167 -22.25 7.96 -10.22
N ASP A 168 -23.52 7.84 -9.86
CA ASP A 168 -23.89 7.78 -8.45
C ASP A 168 -23.70 6.38 -7.90
N ALA A 169 -23.09 6.30 -6.73
CA ALA A 169 -22.92 5.08 -5.95
C ALA A 169 -23.59 5.24 -4.58
N ALA A 170 -23.97 4.14 -3.95
CA ALA A 170 -24.58 4.13 -2.64
C ALA A 170 -23.54 4.48 -1.56
N ILE A 171 -23.89 5.43 -0.71
CA ILE A 171 -23.09 5.81 0.47
C ILE A 171 -23.83 5.56 1.79
N GLY A 172 -25.14 5.33 1.71
CA GLY A 172 -26.01 4.97 2.83
C GLY A 172 -27.18 4.12 2.33
N SER A 173 -27.68 3.18 3.13
CA SER A 173 -28.88 2.41 2.77
C SER A 173 -29.67 1.89 3.98
N SER A 174 -30.94 1.57 3.76
CA SER A 174 -31.80 0.86 4.71
C SER A 174 -32.93 0.15 3.99
N GLY A 175 -33.20 -1.12 4.34
CA GLY A 175 -34.32 -1.87 3.78
C GLY A 175 -34.05 -2.54 2.44
N VAL A 176 -32.79 -2.65 2.02
CA VAL A 176 -32.39 -3.21 0.73
C VAL A 176 -31.11 -4.04 0.91
N PRO A 177 -30.99 -5.22 0.27
CA PRO A 177 -29.74 -5.94 0.22
C PRO A 177 -28.74 -5.13 -0.60
N VAL A 178 -27.60 -4.77 -0.02
CA VAL A 178 -26.57 -3.99 -0.73
C VAL A 178 -25.71 -4.84 -1.65
N LEU A 179 -25.53 -6.11 -1.29
CA LEU A 179 -24.80 -7.11 -2.05
C LEU A 179 -25.69 -8.34 -2.27
N HIS A 180 -25.57 -8.96 -3.43
CA HIS A 180 -26.19 -10.26 -3.72
C HIS A 180 -25.13 -11.27 -4.15
N ASN A 181 -24.93 -12.32 -3.35
CA ASN A 181 -23.90 -13.31 -3.57
C ASN A 181 -24.44 -14.55 -4.28
N TYR A 182 -23.86 -14.87 -5.44
CA TYR A 182 -24.16 -16.06 -6.23
C TYR A 182 -23.27 -17.26 -5.90
N SER A 183 -22.34 -17.13 -4.95
CA SER A 183 -21.42 -18.21 -4.59
C SER A 183 -22.18 -19.48 -4.22
N GLY A 184 -21.86 -20.58 -4.90
CA GLY A 184 -22.55 -21.87 -4.72
C GLY A 184 -23.83 -22.02 -5.53
N ALA A 185 -24.28 -21.00 -6.27
CA ALA A 185 -25.33 -21.14 -7.27
C ALA A 185 -24.79 -21.87 -8.50
N VAL A 186 -25.65 -22.63 -9.19
CA VAL A 186 -25.30 -23.40 -10.38
C VAL A 186 -26.09 -22.86 -11.57
N ASP A 187 -25.40 -22.52 -12.64
CA ASP A 187 -26.03 -22.04 -13.86
C ASP A 187 -26.78 -23.17 -14.60
N ARG A 188 -27.56 -22.81 -15.62
CA ARG A 188 -28.32 -23.77 -16.44
C ARG A 188 -27.45 -24.80 -17.19
N HIS A 189 -26.13 -24.60 -17.24
CA HIS A 189 -25.17 -25.48 -17.90
C HIS A 189 -24.45 -26.40 -16.88
N GLY A 190 -24.75 -26.27 -15.59
CA GLY A 190 -24.13 -27.06 -14.52
C GLY A 190 -22.84 -26.46 -13.97
N ASN A 191 -22.49 -25.21 -14.32
CA ASN A 191 -21.31 -24.54 -13.79
C ASN A 191 -21.64 -23.86 -12.46
N GLU A 192 -20.79 -24.06 -11.45
CA GLU A 192 -20.87 -23.31 -10.20
C GLU A 192 -20.38 -21.87 -10.40
N LEU A 193 -21.11 -20.91 -9.86
CA LEU A 193 -20.70 -19.51 -9.77
C LEU A 193 -19.82 -19.36 -8.53
N VAL A 194 -18.52 -19.09 -8.74
CA VAL A 194 -17.51 -19.12 -7.66
C VAL A 194 -17.18 -17.72 -7.11
N VAL A 195 -17.24 -16.68 -7.94
CA VAL A 195 -16.96 -15.29 -7.53
C VAL A 195 -17.90 -14.37 -8.29
N THR A 196 -19.12 -14.22 -7.79
CA THR A 196 -20.09 -13.28 -8.36
C THR A 196 -20.91 -12.70 -7.23
N GLU A 197 -20.57 -11.48 -6.84
CA GLU A 197 -21.31 -10.70 -5.87
C GLU A 197 -21.71 -9.38 -6.54
N ILE A 198 -23.01 -9.12 -6.60
CA ILE A 198 -23.56 -7.96 -7.29
C ILE A 198 -23.80 -6.85 -6.29
N ALA A 199 -23.29 -5.65 -6.58
CA ALA A 199 -23.52 -4.45 -5.78
C ALA A 199 -24.91 -3.85 -6.12
N VAL A 200 -25.97 -4.51 -5.64
CA VAL A 200 -27.37 -4.17 -5.93
C VAL A 200 -27.67 -2.70 -5.59
N ALA A 201 -27.19 -2.20 -4.45
CA ALA A 201 -27.40 -0.80 -4.07
C ALA A 201 -26.72 0.19 -5.02
N ASP A 202 -25.56 -0.16 -5.60
CA ASP A 202 -24.89 0.67 -6.61
C ASP A 202 -25.59 0.62 -7.98
N GLU A 203 -26.17 -0.52 -8.36
CA GLU A 203 -27.01 -0.62 -9.57
C GLU A 203 -28.24 0.29 -9.46
N ILE A 204 -28.91 0.27 -8.29
CA ILE A 204 -30.03 1.17 -7.98
C ILE A 204 -29.59 2.63 -8.02
N ALA A 205 -28.46 2.96 -7.38
CA ALA A 205 -27.92 4.31 -7.33
C ALA A 205 -27.61 4.85 -8.74
N ALA A 206 -26.93 4.05 -9.56
CA ALA A 206 -26.57 4.42 -10.92
C ALA A 206 -27.81 4.57 -11.82
N ALA A 207 -28.81 3.69 -11.69
CA ALA A 207 -30.05 3.78 -12.45
C ALA A 207 -30.86 5.03 -12.09
N ALA A 208 -30.99 5.33 -10.79
CA ALA A 208 -31.70 6.51 -10.30
C ALA A 208 -31.09 7.84 -10.79
N ASP A 209 -29.77 7.89 -11.02
CA ASP A 209 -29.11 9.09 -11.54
C ASP A 209 -29.62 9.50 -12.93
N LEU A 210 -30.13 8.55 -13.74
CA LEU A 210 -30.63 8.84 -15.09
C LEU A 210 -31.82 9.80 -15.10
N VAL A 211 -32.68 9.76 -14.08
CA VAL A 211 -33.82 10.71 -13.95
C VAL A 211 -33.50 11.87 -13.03
N LYS A 212 -32.50 11.73 -12.16
CA LYS A 212 -31.99 12.84 -11.36
C LYS A 212 -31.18 13.76 -12.25
N GLY A 213 -29.99 13.39 -12.70
CA GLY A 213 -29.14 14.28 -13.49
C GLY A 213 -28.62 15.49 -12.70
N LYS A 214 -27.67 16.23 -13.28
CA LYS A 214 -26.89 17.24 -12.54
C LYS A 214 -27.59 18.58 -12.34
N LEU A 215 -28.47 18.96 -13.26
CA LEU A 215 -29.02 20.32 -13.36
C LEU A 215 -30.56 20.36 -13.36
N THR A 216 -31.22 19.22 -13.17
CA THR A 216 -32.69 19.11 -13.19
C THR A 216 -33.36 19.60 -11.91
N ALA A 217 -32.56 19.88 -10.87
CA ALA A 217 -33.03 20.10 -9.50
C ALA A 217 -33.85 18.92 -8.94
N MET A 218 -33.52 17.69 -9.35
CA MET A 218 -34.21 16.47 -8.92
C MET A 218 -33.33 15.64 -7.96
N PRO A 219 -33.37 15.90 -6.65
CA PRO A 219 -32.50 15.21 -5.69
C PRO A 219 -32.98 13.81 -5.31
N VAL A 220 -34.22 13.46 -5.63
CA VAL A 220 -34.85 12.20 -5.22
C VAL A 220 -35.52 11.52 -6.42
N ALA A 221 -35.30 10.21 -6.52
CA ALA A 221 -35.97 9.33 -7.47
C ALA A 221 -36.53 8.11 -6.74
N VAL A 222 -37.51 7.45 -7.35
CA VAL A 222 -38.09 6.20 -6.85
C VAL A 222 -37.87 5.12 -7.90
N VAL A 223 -37.23 4.02 -7.50
CA VAL A 223 -37.11 2.81 -8.31
C VAL A 223 -38.21 1.84 -7.88
N ARG A 224 -39.09 1.49 -8.81
CA ARG A 224 -40.27 0.65 -8.56
C ARG A 224 -40.21 -0.64 -9.36
N GLY A 225 -40.66 -1.73 -8.75
CA GLY A 225 -40.73 -3.07 -9.36
C GLY A 225 -39.59 -4.02 -8.98
N LEU A 226 -38.68 -3.61 -8.08
CA LEU A 226 -37.59 -4.46 -7.59
C LEU A 226 -37.99 -5.31 -6.36
N HIS A 227 -38.86 -4.78 -5.49
CA HIS A 227 -39.33 -5.44 -4.26
C HIS A 227 -38.19 -6.03 -3.40
N PRO A 228 -37.20 -5.22 -2.97
CA PRO A 228 -36.09 -5.72 -2.17
C PRO A 228 -36.57 -6.26 -0.82
N VAL A 229 -35.89 -7.30 -0.33
CA VAL A 229 -36.12 -7.88 0.98
C VAL A 229 -35.01 -7.40 1.92
N ASP A 230 -35.40 -6.74 3.00
CA ASP A 230 -34.47 -6.26 4.01
C ASP A 230 -33.73 -7.43 4.68
N ASP A 231 -32.41 -7.45 4.55
CA ASP A 231 -31.50 -8.41 5.19
C ASP A 231 -30.65 -7.76 6.31
N GLY A 232 -30.93 -6.49 6.62
CA GLY A 232 -30.17 -5.71 7.60
C GLY A 232 -28.80 -5.21 7.09
N SER A 233 -28.48 -5.43 5.82
CA SER A 233 -27.26 -4.88 5.22
C SER A 233 -27.31 -3.36 5.10
N THR A 234 -26.12 -2.74 5.04
CA THR A 234 -25.98 -1.28 4.92
C THR A 234 -24.88 -0.92 3.94
N ALA A 235 -24.85 0.32 3.44
CA ALA A 235 -23.92 0.70 2.38
C ALA A 235 -22.46 0.59 2.82
N ARG A 236 -22.19 0.63 4.14
CA ARG A 236 -20.87 0.33 4.71
C ARG A 236 -20.30 -1.01 4.25
N GLN A 237 -21.12 -2.02 3.98
CA GLN A 237 -20.67 -3.34 3.52
C GLN A 237 -20.23 -3.36 2.05
N LEU A 238 -20.50 -2.30 1.27
CA LEU A 238 -19.94 -2.13 -0.08
C LEU A 238 -18.46 -1.72 -0.04
N VAL A 239 -17.99 -1.19 1.09
CA VAL A 239 -16.63 -0.67 1.25
C VAL A 239 -15.67 -1.80 1.60
N ARG A 240 -14.64 -2.01 0.77
CA ARG A 240 -13.47 -2.83 1.13
C ARG A 240 -12.54 -2.01 2.02
N ALA A 241 -12.46 -2.38 3.29
CA ALA A 241 -11.67 -1.66 4.27
C ALA A 241 -10.29 -2.28 4.50
N GLY A 242 -9.32 -1.46 4.91
CA GLY A 242 -8.04 -1.97 5.41
C GLY A 242 -7.30 -2.82 4.38
N THR A 243 -6.86 -3.98 4.83
CA THR A 243 -6.09 -4.95 4.03
C THR A 243 -6.89 -5.65 2.94
N GLU A 244 -8.22 -5.50 2.90
CA GLU A 244 -9.06 -6.01 1.80
C GLU A 244 -9.03 -5.09 0.57
N ASP A 245 -8.57 -3.84 0.75
CA ASP A 245 -8.32 -2.89 -0.34
C ASP A 245 -7.05 -3.29 -1.09
N LEU A 246 -7.23 -3.92 -2.26
CA LEU A 246 -6.12 -4.29 -3.15
C LEU A 246 -5.35 -3.08 -3.70
N PHE A 247 -5.87 -1.85 -3.52
CA PHE A 247 -5.25 -0.58 -3.91
C PHE A 247 -4.90 0.28 -2.69
N TRP A 248 -4.62 -0.39 -1.55
CA TRP A 248 -4.31 0.25 -0.28
C TRP A 248 -3.17 1.28 -0.35
N LEU A 249 -2.21 1.19 -1.27
CA LEU A 249 -1.23 2.25 -1.45
C LEU A 249 -1.31 2.81 -2.86
N GLY A 250 -1.32 4.15 -2.94
CA GLY A 250 -1.05 4.84 -4.19
C GLY A 250 0.30 4.44 -4.76
N ALA A 251 0.39 4.39 -6.09
CA ALA A 251 1.63 3.99 -6.75
C ALA A 251 2.82 4.89 -6.36
N ALA A 252 2.61 6.20 -6.23
CA ALA A 252 3.67 7.14 -5.86
C ALA A 252 4.10 6.95 -4.40
N GLU A 253 3.13 6.81 -3.50
CA GLU A 253 3.32 6.58 -2.07
C GLU A 253 4.03 5.24 -1.82
N ALA A 254 3.66 4.19 -2.54
CA ALA A 254 4.31 2.88 -2.48
C ALA A 254 5.78 2.93 -2.97
N ILE A 255 6.05 3.65 -4.07
CA ILE A 255 7.41 3.84 -4.58
C ILE A 255 8.27 4.59 -3.56
N GLU A 256 7.74 5.67 -2.98
CA GLU A 256 8.48 6.47 -2.01
C GLU A 256 8.75 5.70 -0.72
N LEU A 257 7.76 4.95 -0.23
CA LEU A 257 7.94 4.04 0.89
C LEU A 257 9.01 2.97 0.59
N GLY A 258 8.96 2.36 -0.60
CA GLY A 258 9.96 1.38 -1.03
C GLY A 258 11.38 1.95 -1.06
N ARG A 259 11.56 3.17 -1.57
CA ARG A 259 12.85 3.89 -1.54
C ARG A 259 13.33 4.10 -0.11
N GLY A 260 12.45 4.55 0.79
CA GLY A 260 12.77 4.77 2.20
C GLY A 260 13.15 3.49 2.95
N GLN A 261 12.65 2.33 2.52
CA GLN A 261 12.86 1.05 3.19
C GLN A 261 14.12 0.29 2.72
N ALA A 262 14.71 0.63 1.58
CA ALA A 262 15.79 -0.15 0.96
C ALA A 262 16.93 -0.52 1.92
N GLN A 263 17.47 0.46 2.65
CA GLN A 263 18.55 0.21 3.63
C GLN A 263 18.04 -0.43 4.93
N LEU A 264 16.76 -0.26 5.25
CA LEU A 264 16.14 -0.76 6.48
C LEU A 264 15.86 -2.27 6.42
N LEU A 265 15.79 -2.84 5.21
CA LEU A 265 15.71 -4.28 4.96
C LEU A 265 17.02 -5.00 5.33
N ARG A 266 18.17 -4.32 5.26
CA ARG A 266 19.48 -4.94 5.44
C ARG A 266 19.69 -5.40 6.89
N ARG A 267 19.92 -6.71 7.05
CA ARG A 267 20.31 -7.37 8.30
C ARG A 267 21.69 -8.01 8.15
N SER A 268 22.36 -8.24 9.27
CA SER A 268 23.55 -9.10 9.32
C SER A 268 23.06 -10.50 9.69
N VAL A 269 22.55 -11.21 8.70
CA VAL A 269 21.86 -12.50 8.84
C VAL A 269 22.87 -13.58 9.27
N ARG A 270 22.53 -14.39 10.27
CA ARG A 270 23.44 -15.39 10.85
C ARG A 270 23.10 -16.83 10.51
N GLN A 271 21.91 -17.08 9.99
CA GLN A 271 21.40 -18.40 9.61
C GLN A 271 20.65 -18.28 8.29
N PHE A 272 20.94 -19.18 7.36
CA PHE A 272 20.36 -19.20 6.02
C PHE A 272 19.54 -20.47 5.81
N SER A 273 18.54 -20.43 4.94
CA SER A 273 17.86 -21.65 4.46
C SER A 273 18.78 -22.42 3.50
N ALA A 274 18.35 -23.63 3.12
CA ALA A 274 19.03 -24.44 2.12
C ALA A 274 18.71 -24.01 0.67
N ASP A 275 17.87 -22.99 0.49
CA ASP A 275 17.42 -22.56 -0.83
C ASP A 275 18.60 -21.97 -1.62
N PRO A 276 18.84 -22.40 -2.87
CA PRO A 276 19.94 -21.91 -3.67
C PRO A 276 19.70 -20.45 -4.09
N VAL A 277 20.74 -19.63 -4.05
CA VAL A 277 20.69 -18.23 -4.54
C VAL A 277 20.97 -18.21 -6.05
N PRO A 278 20.08 -17.66 -6.89
CA PRO A 278 20.33 -17.57 -8.32
C PRO A 278 21.57 -16.73 -8.66
N ALA A 279 22.42 -17.22 -9.57
CA ALA A 279 23.64 -16.54 -9.99
C ALA A 279 23.38 -15.12 -10.55
N GLU A 280 22.35 -14.98 -11.38
CA GLU A 280 21.95 -13.70 -11.99
C GLU A 280 21.60 -12.64 -10.93
N LEU A 281 21.03 -13.07 -9.80
CA LEU A 281 20.72 -12.19 -8.68
C LEU A 281 22.01 -11.62 -8.09
N ILE A 282 23.00 -12.49 -7.84
CA ILE A 282 24.32 -12.10 -7.30
C ILE A 282 25.04 -11.15 -8.25
N GLU A 283 25.07 -11.46 -9.55
CA GLU A 283 25.69 -10.61 -10.56
C GLU A 283 25.03 -9.23 -10.62
N SER A 284 23.69 -9.18 -10.63
CA SER A 284 22.96 -7.90 -10.62
C SER A 284 23.20 -7.09 -9.34
N ALA A 285 23.32 -7.76 -8.19
CA ALA A 285 23.59 -7.12 -6.91
C ALA A 285 25.03 -6.59 -6.83
N VAL A 286 26.00 -7.31 -7.40
CA VAL A 286 27.39 -6.85 -7.54
C VAL A 286 27.47 -5.66 -8.50
N ALA A 287 26.76 -5.68 -9.62
CA ALA A 287 26.69 -4.54 -10.53
C ALA A 287 26.13 -3.28 -9.85
N GLU A 288 25.06 -3.42 -9.06
CA GLU A 288 24.51 -2.33 -8.26
C GLU A 288 25.49 -1.87 -7.17
N ALA A 289 26.21 -2.79 -6.52
CA ALA A 289 27.22 -2.46 -5.51
C ALA A 289 28.36 -1.59 -6.07
N LEU A 290 28.75 -1.82 -7.32
CA LEU A 290 29.80 -1.07 -8.01
C LEU A 290 29.37 0.35 -8.44
N THR A 291 28.13 0.75 -8.17
CA THR A 291 27.70 2.16 -8.26
C THR A 291 28.15 3.00 -7.07
N ALA A 292 28.70 2.36 -6.02
CA ALA A 292 29.30 3.05 -4.89
C ALA A 292 30.39 4.04 -5.34
N PRO A 293 30.57 5.17 -4.63
CA PRO A 293 31.54 6.18 -5.01
C PRO A 293 32.97 5.65 -4.93
N ALA A 294 33.79 6.05 -5.89
CA ALA A 294 35.23 5.81 -5.92
C ALA A 294 35.96 7.13 -6.23
N PRO A 295 37.24 7.28 -5.82
CA PRO A 295 38.08 8.39 -6.24
C PRO A 295 38.12 8.53 -7.78
N HIS A 296 38.26 9.77 -8.28
CA HIS A 296 38.22 10.04 -9.72
C HIS A 296 39.15 9.13 -10.52
N HIS A 297 38.61 8.48 -11.57
CA HIS A 297 39.31 7.56 -12.48
C HIS A 297 39.92 6.30 -11.83
N THR A 298 39.43 5.88 -10.66
CA THR A 298 39.90 4.66 -9.99
C THR A 298 38.85 3.55 -10.00
N ARG A 299 39.29 2.29 -9.84
CA ARG A 299 38.39 1.14 -9.63
C ARG A 299 38.92 0.27 -8.48
N PRO A 300 38.81 0.75 -7.23
CA PRO A 300 39.47 0.15 -6.07
C PRO A 300 38.90 -1.22 -5.68
N VAL A 301 37.69 -1.56 -6.14
CA VAL A 301 36.93 -2.72 -5.65
C VAL A 301 37.03 -3.90 -6.63
N ARG A 302 37.28 -5.10 -6.11
CA ARG A 302 36.98 -6.37 -6.78
C ARG A 302 36.15 -7.25 -5.84
N PHE A 303 35.14 -7.91 -6.38
CA PHE A 303 34.40 -8.94 -5.64
C PHE A 303 34.82 -10.31 -6.18
N VAL A 304 35.39 -11.15 -5.32
CA VAL A 304 35.79 -12.52 -5.68
C VAL A 304 34.75 -13.48 -5.14
N TRP A 305 33.99 -14.10 -6.04
CA TRP A 305 32.94 -15.04 -5.69
C TRP A 305 33.49 -16.48 -5.61
N LEU A 306 33.44 -17.08 -4.42
CA LEU A 306 33.98 -18.42 -4.15
C LEU A 306 32.99 -19.53 -4.56
N GLN A 307 32.74 -19.68 -5.85
CA GLN A 307 31.81 -20.68 -6.38
C GLN A 307 32.32 -22.11 -6.20
N ASN A 308 33.64 -22.32 -6.24
CA ASN A 308 34.23 -23.64 -6.01
C ASN A 308 34.19 -24.00 -4.51
N HIS A 309 33.33 -24.95 -4.14
CA HIS A 309 33.15 -25.36 -2.75
C HIS A 309 34.44 -25.89 -2.11
N SER A 310 35.21 -26.74 -2.80
CA SER A 310 36.48 -27.25 -2.25
C SER A 310 37.51 -26.15 -1.99
N ALA A 311 37.60 -25.16 -2.88
CA ALA A 311 38.52 -24.02 -2.71
C ALA A 311 38.09 -23.15 -1.51
N ARG A 312 36.78 -22.91 -1.36
CA ARG A 312 36.21 -22.22 -0.19
C ARG A 312 36.55 -22.94 1.12
N ILE A 313 36.29 -24.25 1.21
CA ILE A 313 36.54 -25.02 2.44
C ILE A 313 38.03 -25.04 2.77
N GLY A 314 38.91 -25.31 1.80
CA GLY A 314 40.36 -25.33 2.01
C GLY A 314 40.90 -23.98 2.53
N LEU A 315 40.42 -22.86 1.96
CA LEU A 315 40.75 -21.52 2.45
C LEU A 315 40.31 -21.33 3.91
N LEU A 316 39.05 -21.65 4.21
CA LEU A 316 38.48 -21.44 5.54
C LEU A 316 39.15 -22.31 6.61
N ASP A 317 39.54 -23.54 6.29
CA ASP A 317 40.24 -24.44 7.20
C ASP A 317 41.62 -23.87 7.58
N ARG A 318 42.40 -23.42 6.58
CA ARG A 318 43.70 -22.80 6.84
C ARG A 318 43.57 -21.49 7.64
N MET A 319 42.54 -20.69 7.37
CA MET A 319 42.24 -19.50 8.17
C MET A 319 41.89 -19.86 9.62
N LYS A 320 41.08 -20.92 9.82
CA LYS A 320 40.71 -21.42 11.15
C LYS A 320 41.92 -21.91 11.93
N ASP A 321 42.83 -22.63 11.28
CA ASP A 321 44.07 -23.12 11.89
C ASP A 321 45.02 -21.98 12.26
N LYS A 322 45.17 -20.97 11.40
CA LYS A 322 45.91 -19.76 11.76
C LYS A 322 45.28 -19.07 12.97
N TRP A 323 43.96 -18.87 12.97
CA TRP A 323 43.28 -18.19 14.06
C TRP A 323 43.41 -18.96 15.38
N ARG A 324 43.34 -20.30 15.34
CA ARG A 324 43.59 -21.16 16.51
C ARG A 324 44.99 -20.94 17.07
N ARG A 325 46.02 -20.91 16.21
CA ARG A 325 47.41 -20.63 16.62
C ARG A 325 47.55 -19.25 17.25
N ASP A 326 47.00 -18.22 16.61
CA ASP A 326 47.07 -16.83 17.10
C ASP A 326 46.44 -16.74 18.51
N LEU A 327 45.24 -17.30 18.71
CA LEU A 327 44.57 -17.29 20.02
C LEU A 327 45.27 -18.14 21.08
N ALA A 328 45.94 -19.23 20.68
CA ALA A 328 46.75 -20.03 21.59
C ALA A 328 48.02 -19.27 22.04
N CYS A 329 48.66 -18.54 21.13
CA CYS A 329 49.78 -17.64 21.45
C CYS A 329 49.37 -16.52 22.40
N ASP A 330 48.11 -16.05 22.34
CA ASP A 330 47.54 -15.11 23.32
C ASP A 330 47.31 -15.73 24.71
N GLY A 331 47.59 -17.04 24.90
CA GLY A 331 47.39 -17.75 26.16
C GLY A 331 45.91 -18.03 26.48
N ARG A 332 45.02 -18.04 25.48
CA ARG A 332 43.58 -18.27 25.72
C ARG A 332 43.31 -19.74 26.06
N PRO A 333 42.38 -20.02 27.01
CA PRO A 333 41.88 -21.37 27.26
C PRO A 333 41.23 -22.02 26.04
N ALA A 334 41.33 -23.34 25.91
CA ALA A 334 40.86 -24.10 24.75
C ALA A 334 39.35 -23.93 24.46
N ASP A 335 38.52 -23.89 25.50
CA ASP A 335 37.07 -23.65 25.38
C ASP A 335 36.75 -22.23 24.87
N SER A 336 37.57 -21.24 25.24
CA SER A 336 37.48 -19.86 24.74
C SER A 336 37.86 -19.78 23.26
N ILE A 337 38.89 -20.53 22.86
CA ILE A 337 39.34 -20.63 21.47
C ILE A 337 38.21 -21.22 20.62
N GLU A 338 37.67 -22.39 20.98
CA GLU A 338 36.63 -23.06 20.19
C GLU A 338 35.35 -22.20 20.06
N ARG A 339 34.93 -21.49 21.13
CA ARG A 339 33.81 -20.53 21.05
C ARG A 339 34.05 -19.38 20.08
N ARG A 340 35.29 -18.92 19.94
CA ARG A 340 35.66 -17.87 18.97
C ARG A 340 35.67 -18.43 17.55
N LEU A 341 36.31 -19.59 17.34
CA LEU A 341 36.37 -20.26 16.05
C LEU A 341 34.96 -20.58 15.50
N ALA A 342 34.03 -20.98 16.38
CA ALA A 342 32.64 -21.25 16.01
C ALA A 342 31.93 -20.05 15.35
N ARG A 343 32.38 -18.81 15.59
CA ARG A 343 31.81 -17.61 14.93
C ARG A 343 32.12 -17.56 13.44
N GLY A 344 33.14 -18.28 12.98
CA GLY A 344 33.49 -18.41 11.56
C GLY A 344 32.64 -19.42 10.81
N GLN A 345 31.86 -20.26 11.50
CA GLN A 345 31.07 -21.35 10.91
C GLN A 345 30.08 -20.85 9.84
N ILE A 346 29.56 -19.63 10.00
CA ILE A 346 28.69 -18.98 9.01
C ILE A 346 29.27 -18.97 7.59
N LEU A 347 30.60 -18.86 7.41
CA LEU A 347 31.22 -18.85 6.08
C LEU A 347 31.32 -20.25 5.45
N TYR A 348 31.27 -21.30 6.27
CA TYR A 348 31.19 -22.68 5.80
C TYR A 348 29.76 -23.01 5.38
N ASP A 349 28.78 -22.59 6.19
CA ASP A 349 27.38 -22.97 6.03
C ASP A 349 26.62 -22.10 5.02
N ALA A 350 27.13 -20.90 4.70
CA ALA A 350 26.47 -20.00 3.77
C ALA A 350 26.38 -20.63 2.37
N PRO A 351 25.21 -20.53 1.69
CA PRO A 351 25.07 -20.94 0.30
C PRO A 351 26.18 -20.35 -0.57
N GLU A 352 26.38 -19.03 -0.47
CA GLU A 352 27.33 -18.29 -1.27
C GLU A 352 28.27 -17.43 -0.41
N VAL A 353 29.52 -17.28 -0.87
CA VAL A 353 30.54 -16.47 -0.22
C VAL A 353 31.26 -15.58 -1.24
N ILE A 354 31.26 -14.28 -0.98
CA ILE A 354 32.02 -13.28 -1.76
C ILE A 354 33.05 -12.62 -0.86
N ILE A 355 34.28 -12.47 -1.34
CA ILE A 355 35.34 -11.72 -0.67
C ILE A 355 35.51 -10.38 -1.40
N PRO A 356 35.22 -9.23 -0.77
CA PRO A 356 35.61 -7.93 -1.29
C PRO A 356 37.13 -7.72 -1.15
N PHE A 357 37.75 -7.23 -2.22
CA PHE A 357 39.16 -6.89 -2.28
C PHE A 357 39.35 -5.41 -2.62
N LEU A 358 40.35 -4.82 -1.99
CA LEU A 358 41.01 -3.60 -2.46
C LEU A 358 42.08 -3.97 -3.48
N VAL A 359 42.11 -3.24 -4.60
CA VAL A 359 43.19 -3.29 -5.60
C VAL A 359 43.64 -1.87 -5.94
N PRO A 360 44.93 -1.61 -6.21
CA PRO A 360 45.44 -0.27 -6.50
C PRO A 360 45.18 0.19 -7.95
N ASP A 361 44.03 -0.17 -8.53
CA ASP A 361 43.67 0.20 -9.91
C ASP A 361 43.33 1.69 -10.01
N GLY A 362 44.23 2.43 -10.67
CA GLY A 362 44.18 3.89 -10.78
C GLY A 362 44.84 4.63 -9.61
N ALA A 363 45.48 3.92 -8.68
CA ALA A 363 46.14 4.56 -7.54
C ALA A 363 47.32 5.43 -7.96
N HIS A 364 47.47 6.59 -7.32
CA HIS A 364 48.63 7.44 -7.52
C HIS A 364 49.87 6.86 -6.80
N SER A 365 51.02 6.93 -7.47
CA SER A 365 52.31 6.62 -6.86
C SER A 365 52.91 7.86 -6.20
N TYR A 366 53.07 7.83 -4.88
CA TYR A 366 53.69 8.92 -4.11
C TYR A 366 55.07 8.52 -3.58
N PRO A 367 56.05 9.44 -3.56
CA PRO A 367 57.39 9.16 -3.03
C PRO A 367 57.45 9.09 -1.50
N ASP A 368 56.45 9.64 -0.79
CA ASP A 368 56.38 9.66 0.66
C ASP A 368 55.33 8.70 1.22
N ALA A 369 55.63 8.11 2.38
CA ALA A 369 54.78 7.13 3.04
C ALA A 369 53.43 7.72 3.47
N ALA A 370 53.37 9.01 3.82
CA ALA A 370 52.16 9.65 4.31
C ALA A 370 51.06 9.69 3.24
N ARG A 371 51.37 10.16 2.03
CA ARG A 371 50.40 10.19 0.93
C ARG A 371 50.07 8.80 0.41
N THR A 372 51.04 7.89 0.37
CA THR A 372 50.77 6.48 0.02
C THR A 372 49.77 5.84 0.99
N GLN A 373 49.90 6.08 2.30
CA GLN A 373 48.96 5.59 3.30
C GLN A 373 47.58 6.28 3.19
N ALA A 374 47.55 7.57 2.87
CA ALA A 374 46.31 8.30 2.65
C ALA A 374 45.54 7.76 1.43
N GLU A 375 46.24 7.49 0.32
CA GLU A 375 45.67 6.88 -0.90
C GLU A 375 45.08 5.49 -0.58
N HIS A 376 45.84 4.66 0.12
CA HIS A 376 45.38 3.34 0.57
C HIS A 376 44.14 3.40 1.47
N THR A 377 44.13 4.35 2.42
CA THR A 377 42.97 4.58 3.30
C THR A 377 41.75 5.01 2.50
N MET A 378 41.92 5.92 1.54
CA MET A 378 40.86 6.38 0.65
C MET A 378 40.26 5.22 -0.18
N PHE A 379 41.11 4.35 -0.72
CA PHE A 379 40.67 3.15 -1.44
C PHE A 379 39.93 2.17 -0.51
N THR A 380 40.40 2.01 0.73
CA THR A 380 39.75 1.16 1.75
C THR A 380 38.33 1.66 2.07
N VAL A 381 38.14 2.98 2.20
CA VAL A 381 36.82 3.59 2.41
C VAL A 381 35.89 3.33 1.22
N ALA A 382 36.39 3.43 -0.01
CA ALA A 382 35.60 3.15 -1.21
C ALA A 382 35.14 1.68 -1.27
N VAL A 383 36.00 0.72 -0.91
CA VAL A 383 35.58 -0.69 -0.81
C VAL A 383 34.54 -0.89 0.29
N GLY A 384 34.68 -0.24 1.45
CA GLY A 384 33.68 -0.28 2.51
C GLY A 384 32.30 0.22 2.06
N ALA A 385 32.26 1.28 1.25
CA ALA A 385 31.04 1.79 0.64
C ALA A 385 30.40 0.76 -0.32
N ALA A 386 31.21 0.12 -1.18
CA ALA A 386 30.75 -0.93 -2.09
C ALA A 386 30.26 -2.19 -1.35
N VAL A 387 30.89 -2.54 -0.22
CA VAL A 387 30.41 -3.62 0.65
C VAL A 387 29.00 -3.30 1.15
N GLN A 388 28.77 -2.11 1.73
CA GLN A 388 27.43 -1.72 2.18
C GLN A 388 26.42 -1.72 1.02
N ALA A 389 26.82 -1.23 -0.17
CA ALA A 389 25.97 -1.24 -1.36
C ALA A 389 25.58 -2.67 -1.78
N LEU A 390 26.51 -3.63 -1.75
CA LEU A 390 26.20 -5.04 -2.01
C LEU A 390 25.22 -5.63 -1.00
N LEU A 391 25.41 -5.35 0.30
CA LEU A 391 24.51 -5.87 1.33
C LEU A 391 23.07 -5.34 1.16
N VAL A 392 22.92 -4.08 0.74
CA VAL A 392 21.61 -3.45 0.47
C VAL A 392 21.03 -3.99 -0.84
N ALA A 393 21.81 -4.10 -1.91
CA ALA A 393 21.37 -4.64 -3.20
C ALA A 393 20.85 -6.08 -3.08
N LEU A 394 21.46 -6.90 -2.23
CA LEU A 394 20.96 -8.24 -1.89
C LEU A 394 19.64 -8.16 -1.11
N ALA A 395 19.56 -7.29 -0.10
CA ALA A 395 18.38 -7.17 0.75
C ALA A 395 17.11 -6.74 -0.02
N VAL A 396 17.23 -5.79 -0.96
CA VAL A 396 16.08 -5.36 -1.81
C VAL A 396 15.62 -6.44 -2.79
N ARG A 397 16.43 -7.48 -3.02
CA ARG A 397 16.10 -8.69 -3.79
C ARG A 397 15.66 -9.86 -2.91
N GLY A 398 15.41 -9.62 -1.62
CA GLY A 398 14.99 -10.63 -0.65
C GLY A 398 16.09 -11.58 -0.18
N VAL A 399 17.36 -11.29 -0.49
CA VAL A 399 18.50 -12.14 -0.12
C VAL A 399 19.20 -11.58 1.12
N GLY A 400 19.37 -12.42 2.13
CA GLY A 400 20.10 -12.11 3.34
C GLY A 400 21.60 -12.11 3.12
N SER A 401 22.33 -11.34 3.93
CA SER A 401 23.79 -11.31 3.88
C SER A 401 24.42 -10.98 5.23
N CYS A 402 25.71 -11.28 5.37
CA CYS A 402 26.50 -10.87 6.52
C CYS A 402 27.95 -10.65 6.14
N TRP A 403 28.45 -9.42 6.31
CA TRP A 403 29.88 -9.12 6.25
C TRP A 403 30.57 -9.51 7.57
N ILE A 404 31.73 -10.16 7.44
CA ILE A 404 32.61 -10.57 8.54
C ILE A 404 34.04 -10.17 8.17
N GLY A 405 34.74 -9.46 9.06
CA GLY A 405 36.12 -9.00 8.81
C GLY A 405 37.21 -10.09 8.86
N SER A 406 36.88 -11.38 8.74
CA SER A 406 37.78 -12.50 9.05
C SER A 406 39.02 -12.57 8.16
N THR A 407 38.88 -12.34 6.85
CA THR A 407 39.97 -12.46 5.87
C THR A 407 41.06 -11.40 6.03
N ILE A 408 40.74 -10.26 6.64
CA ILE A 408 41.69 -9.16 6.93
C ILE A 408 42.85 -9.68 7.80
N PHE A 409 42.56 -10.58 8.75
CA PHE A 409 43.55 -11.16 9.67
C PHE A 409 44.40 -12.28 9.04
N ALA A 410 44.14 -12.63 7.78
CA ALA A 410 44.82 -13.72 7.06
C ALA A 410 45.10 -13.35 5.59
N ALA A 411 45.35 -12.07 5.29
CA ALA A 411 45.43 -11.54 3.93
C ALA A 411 46.40 -12.28 3.00
N GLU A 412 47.61 -12.59 3.48
CA GLU A 412 48.62 -13.32 2.70
C GLU A 412 48.14 -14.74 2.35
N LEU A 413 47.55 -15.44 3.31
CA LEU A 413 47.01 -16.79 3.13
C LEU A 413 45.87 -16.79 2.12
N VAL A 414 44.96 -15.82 2.21
CA VAL A 414 43.84 -15.65 1.28
C VAL A 414 44.36 -15.46 -0.15
N ARG A 415 45.36 -14.58 -0.35
CA ARG A 415 45.94 -14.38 -1.69
C ARG A 415 46.61 -15.64 -2.23
N GLN A 416 47.42 -16.30 -1.41
CA GLN A 416 48.13 -17.52 -1.82
C GLN A 416 47.16 -18.62 -2.24
N GLU A 417 46.09 -18.83 -1.47
CA GLU A 417 45.12 -19.88 -1.79
C GLU A 417 44.23 -19.59 -3.00
N LEU A 418 43.96 -18.32 -3.25
CA LEU A 418 43.16 -17.92 -4.40
C LEU A 418 44.02 -17.63 -5.65
N GLY A 419 45.35 -17.78 -5.56
CA GLY A 419 46.27 -17.48 -6.65
C GLY A 419 46.24 -16.00 -7.08
N LEU A 420 45.99 -15.09 -6.13
CA LEU A 420 45.81 -13.66 -6.42
C LEU A 420 47.12 -12.86 -6.29
N PRO A 421 47.26 -11.73 -7.03
CA PRO A 421 48.42 -10.85 -6.94
C PRO A 421 48.67 -10.29 -5.53
N ALA A 422 49.92 -9.98 -5.21
CA ALA A 422 50.35 -9.56 -3.87
C ALA A 422 49.69 -8.25 -3.38
N ASP A 423 49.30 -7.38 -4.31
CA ASP A 423 48.66 -6.09 -4.09
C ASP A 423 47.13 -6.17 -3.98
N TRP A 424 46.55 -7.38 -3.99
CA TRP A 424 45.14 -7.60 -3.68
C TRP A 424 44.95 -7.77 -2.17
N GLU A 425 44.17 -6.89 -1.56
CA GLU A 425 43.95 -6.91 -0.12
C GLU A 425 42.51 -7.31 0.21
N PRO A 426 42.28 -8.47 0.87
CA PRO A 426 40.92 -8.88 1.23
C PRO A 426 40.40 -8.04 2.40
N LEU A 427 39.18 -7.50 2.25
CA LEU A 427 38.52 -6.61 3.22
C LEU A 427 37.28 -7.26 3.85
N GLY A 428 37.45 -8.50 4.33
CA GLY A 428 36.40 -9.33 4.93
C GLY A 428 35.84 -10.38 3.98
N ALA A 429 34.75 -11.01 4.38
CA ALA A 429 33.99 -11.96 3.58
C ALA A 429 32.48 -11.73 3.82
N ILE A 430 31.68 -11.95 2.79
CA ILE A 430 30.23 -11.75 2.79
C ILE A 430 29.58 -13.11 2.59
N ALA A 431 28.94 -13.62 3.63
CA ALA A 431 28.03 -14.76 3.55
C ALA A 431 26.70 -14.30 2.94
N ILE A 432 26.14 -15.07 2.00
CA ILE A 432 24.94 -14.72 1.24
C ILE A 432 23.99 -15.93 1.19
N GLY A 433 22.70 -15.69 1.43
CA GLY A 433 21.66 -16.73 1.39
C GLY A 433 20.29 -16.18 1.79
N TYR A 434 19.22 -16.91 1.49
CA TYR A 434 17.89 -16.58 2.02
C TYR A 434 17.89 -16.76 3.54
N ALA A 435 17.32 -15.81 4.28
CA ALA A 435 17.32 -15.88 5.75
C ALA A 435 16.43 -17.03 6.22
N ALA A 436 16.91 -17.84 7.17
CA ALA A 436 16.14 -18.97 7.73
C ALA A 436 14.86 -18.52 8.45
N GLN A 437 14.85 -17.27 8.94
CA GLN A 437 13.67 -16.62 9.52
C GLN A 437 13.51 -15.22 8.93
N PRO A 438 12.27 -14.80 8.61
CA PRO A 438 12.02 -13.45 8.15
C PRO A 438 12.36 -12.43 9.25
N ALA A 439 12.90 -11.29 8.86
CA ALA A 439 13.20 -10.19 9.77
C ALA A 439 12.32 -8.98 9.44
N ALA A 440 11.82 -8.30 10.47
CA ALA A 440 11.11 -7.04 10.30
C ALA A 440 12.04 -5.96 9.69
N VAL A 441 11.44 -4.91 9.14
CA VAL A 441 12.15 -3.70 8.70
C VAL A 441 12.80 -3.01 9.91
N ARG A 442 13.97 -2.39 9.74
CA ARG A 442 14.61 -1.60 10.81
C ARG A 442 13.84 -0.32 11.11
N ASP A 443 13.78 0.03 12.39
CA ASP A 443 13.44 1.38 12.85
C ASP A 443 14.70 2.00 13.47
N PRO A 444 15.39 2.93 12.78
CA PRO A 444 16.62 3.53 13.27
C PRO A 444 16.40 4.38 14.53
N VAL A 445 17.23 4.18 15.56
CA VAL A 445 17.21 5.02 16.76
C VAL A 445 17.76 6.43 16.49
N PRO A 446 17.43 7.44 17.31
CA PRO A 446 18.03 8.77 17.21
C PRO A 446 19.56 8.74 17.25
N VAL A 447 20.20 9.62 16.47
CA VAL A 447 21.66 9.63 16.24
C VAL A 447 22.52 9.93 17.47
N ALA A 448 21.96 10.55 18.52
CA ALA A 448 22.63 10.84 19.80
C ALA A 448 24.08 11.38 19.64
N ASP A 449 25.05 10.70 20.25
CA ASP A 449 26.47 11.05 20.27
C ASP A 449 27.23 10.67 18.98
N LEU A 450 26.57 9.98 18.04
CA LEU A 450 27.16 9.57 16.76
C LEU A 450 27.18 10.71 15.72
N LEU A 451 26.43 11.80 15.94
CA LEU A 451 26.44 13.01 15.10
C LEU A 451 27.01 14.20 15.87
N ILE A 452 28.20 14.64 15.49
CA ILE A 452 28.89 15.78 16.09
C ILE A 452 28.59 17.04 15.26
N ARG A 453 28.06 18.09 15.91
CA ARG A 453 27.87 19.42 15.29
C ARG A 453 29.07 20.31 15.64
N LYS A 454 29.73 20.85 14.62
CA LYS A 454 30.90 21.72 14.73
C LYS A 454 30.65 23.04 14.05
#